data_AF-A0A1A8BSG0-F1
#
_entry.id   AF-A0A1A8BSG0-F1
#
_cell.length_a   1.000
_cell.length_b   1.000
_cell.length_c   1.000
_cell.angle_alpha   90.00
_cell.angle_beta   90.00
_cell.angle_gamma   90.00
#
_symmetry.space_group_name_H-M   'P 1'
#
loop_
_entity.id
_entity.type
_entity.pdbx_description
1 polymer ?
#
loop_
_entity_poly.entity_id
_entity_poly.type
_entity_poly.pdbx_seq_one_letter_code
_entity_poly.pdbx_strand_id
1 'polypeptide(L)'
;MLALLEEYDYVDGEDAFNQHSHIVLLELVIDRLLLLLQSVSVYNEVPRGRQRGEQTQQTTYLSVGLVVKNYCGNLLLSANKKEPFKDTKPFDSNNTNMVLSNPAITSSKTELSSFCASALSSASSFDVVPQTNNTPCYPKAEQHHVSCQTTSSSLIPCSACHQVQSLLRNTGDALIDLLQSEGLPSSLQPLAAAMEDIVGDMTSGDVAQWAEEQLRDTRRLTKHLKDVQGTVQPLEERIAVAEMERDSFKSELESAQKQFKQELEKHQINSVQLEFSLRKAQRSSKETEQRLQKEQQQLKRENMSLEETNNRLKEKIALQHDSLQVLGNEMQILSFNTSTEKAKYRSACRQQESMLAKQKSLLERVDALDEECEELQRELGEKEEERITLHNQMSKVEEQQAQLMQQQNLCEELKKEKQTLEVNVDELKKQVADLTRRVDSLKERERLLVAFPELNNWSQAQPQSTGNLILDMEQQLQANRIRIKVMEQENATLHKSLEKLKTRAQQNACREPAPLQT
;
A
#
# COMPACT_ATOMS: atom_id res chain seq x y z
N MET A 1 20.61 20.63 -20.85
CA MET A 1 19.82 21.02 -19.66
C MET A 1 19.62 19.81 -18.76
N LEU A 2 18.81 18.80 -19.12
CA LEU A 2 18.69 17.57 -18.29
C LEU A 2 20.07 16.92 -18.01
N ALA A 3 20.87 16.66 -19.04
CA ALA A 3 22.23 16.13 -18.87
C ALA A 3 23.17 17.01 -18.01
N LEU A 4 22.95 18.33 -17.92
CA LEU A 4 23.75 19.22 -17.06
C LEU A 4 23.22 19.24 -15.61
N LEU A 5 21.92 18.99 -15.41
CA LEU A 5 21.35 18.83 -14.07
C LEU A 5 21.73 17.47 -13.47
N GLU A 6 21.97 16.46 -14.32
CA GLU A 6 22.45 15.14 -13.96
C GLU A 6 23.98 15.10 -13.72
N GLU A 7 24.76 15.93 -14.43
CA GLU A 7 26.21 16.08 -14.26
C GLU A 7 26.60 16.91 -13.00
N TYR A 8 25.75 17.85 -12.59
CA TYR A 8 25.96 18.74 -11.43
C TYR A 8 24.93 18.50 -10.31
N ASP A 9 24.46 17.26 -10.14
CA ASP A 9 23.58 16.89 -9.03
C ASP A 9 24.33 16.90 -7.68
N TYR A 10 23.58 16.91 -6.57
CA TYR A 10 24.14 16.97 -5.22
C TYR A 10 24.75 15.63 -4.79
N VAL A 11 26.01 15.66 -4.36
CA VAL A 11 26.78 14.48 -3.89
C VAL A 11 27.08 14.61 -2.39
N ASP A 12 26.57 13.68 -1.59
CA ASP A 12 26.74 13.74 -0.14
C ASP A 12 28.22 13.57 0.28
N GLY A 13 28.71 14.47 1.13
CA GLY A 13 30.11 14.51 1.59
C GLY A 13 31.12 15.27 0.71
N GLU A 14 30.75 15.74 -0.49
CA GLU A 14 31.66 16.48 -1.40
C GLU A 14 31.37 17.99 -1.45
N ASP A 15 31.50 18.68 -0.31
CA ASP A 15 31.18 20.11 -0.16
C ASP A 15 31.80 21.04 -1.23
N ALA A 16 33.04 20.76 -1.65
CA ALA A 16 33.74 21.56 -2.67
C ALA A 16 33.15 21.35 -4.08
N PHE A 17 32.73 20.13 -4.40
CA PHE A 17 32.04 19.82 -5.65
C PHE A 17 30.63 20.43 -5.64
N ASN A 18 29.87 20.26 -4.55
CA ASN A 18 28.54 20.83 -4.39
C ASN A 18 28.54 22.37 -4.52
N GLN A 19 29.53 23.06 -3.93
CA GLN A 19 29.69 24.51 -4.10
C GLN A 19 29.96 24.89 -5.57
N HIS A 20 30.77 24.12 -6.28
CA HIS A 20 31.02 24.32 -7.71
C HIS A 20 29.74 24.11 -8.54
N SER A 21 29.02 23.00 -8.31
CA SER A 21 27.71 22.70 -8.91
C SER A 21 26.69 23.79 -8.68
N HIS A 22 26.58 24.33 -7.46
CA HIS A 22 25.69 25.45 -7.17
C HIS A 22 26.04 26.73 -7.96
N ILE A 23 27.32 27.04 -8.14
CA ILE A 23 27.76 28.20 -8.93
C ILE A 23 27.40 28.01 -10.41
N VAL A 24 27.77 26.87 -11.00
CA VAL A 24 27.53 26.56 -12.42
C VAL A 24 26.04 26.53 -12.74
N LEU A 25 25.21 25.93 -11.87
CA LEU A 25 23.76 25.91 -12.04
C LEU A 25 23.13 27.30 -11.86
N LEU A 26 23.65 28.14 -10.95
CA LEU A 26 23.18 29.51 -10.78
C LEU A 26 23.49 30.39 -12.00
N GLU A 27 24.70 30.29 -12.56
CA GLU A 27 25.09 30.96 -13.80
C GLU A 27 24.18 30.54 -14.97
N LEU A 28 23.92 29.24 -15.13
CA LEU A 28 23.00 28.71 -16.15
C LEU A 28 21.56 29.26 -16.00
N VAL A 29 21.07 29.44 -14.77
CA VAL A 29 19.76 30.05 -14.50
C VAL A 29 19.77 31.54 -14.87
N ILE A 30 20.82 32.28 -14.52
CA ILE A 30 20.98 33.70 -14.86
C ILE A 30 20.98 33.89 -16.38
N ASP A 31 21.77 33.12 -17.12
CA ASP A 31 21.83 33.17 -18.58
C ASP A 31 20.48 32.83 -19.22
N ARG A 32 19.76 31.84 -18.69
CA ARG A 32 18.44 31.46 -19.22
C ARG A 32 17.38 32.53 -18.95
N LEU A 33 17.42 33.18 -17.78
CA LEU A 33 16.56 34.31 -17.46
C LEU A 33 16.87 35.53 -18.33
N LEU A 34 18.14 35.79 -18.63
CA LEU A 34 18.54 36.87 -19.53
C LEU A 34 18.09 36.62 -20.96
N LEU A 35 18.22 35.39 -21.46
CA LEU A 35 17.70 34.99 -22.77
C LEU A 35 16.16 35.14 -22.86
N LEU A 36 15.45 34.81 -21.78
CA LEU A 36 14.01 35.02 -21.67
C LEU A 36 13.67 36.52 -21.67
N LEU A 37 14.32 37.33 -20.83
CA LEU A 37 14.10 38.79 -20.81
C LEU A 37 14.42 39.44 -22.17
N GLN A 38 15.50 39.02 -22.82
CA GLN A 38 15.86 39.48 -24.16
C GLN A 38 14.78 39.10 -25.19
N SER A 39 14.35 37.84 -25.23
CA SER A 39 13.30 37.40 -26.17
C SER A 39 11.95 38.10 -25.94
N VAL A 40 11.56 38.34 -24.67
CA VAL A 40 10.35 39.12 -24.34
C VAL A 40 10.51 40.60 -24.67
N SER A 41 11.70 41.18 -24.52
CA SER A 41 11.96 42.57 -24.92
C SER A 41 11.81 42.75 -26.44
N VAL A 42 12.36 41.84 -27.25
CA VAL A 42 12.21 41.80 -28.71
C VAL A 42 10.75 41.53 -29.11
N TYR A 43 10.07 40.59 -28.47
CA TYR A 43 8.65 40.31 -28.75
C TYR A 43 7.74 41.53 -28.49
N ASN A 44 8.04 42.36 -27.48
CA ASN A 44 7.30 43.60 -27.22
C ASN A 44 7.58 44.73 -28.23
N GLU A 45 8.62 44.62 -29.05
CA GLU A 45 8.90 45.56 -30.13
C GLU A 45 8.16 45.19 -31.42
N VAL A 46 7.85 43.90 -31.66
CA VAL A 46 7.16 43.44 -32.90
C VAL A 46 5.78 44.09 -33.14
N PRO A 47 4.89 44.29 -32.14
CA PRO A 47 3.62 45.01 -32.34
C PRO A 47 3.79 46.52 -32.50
N ARG A 48 4.96 47.08 -32.14
CA ARG A 48 5.23 48.53 -32.15
C ARG A 48 5.86 48.92 -33.47
N GLY A 49 5.06 48.86 -34.54
CA GLY A 49 5.47 49.16 -35.92
C GLY A 49 6.35 50.42 -36.06
N ARG A 50 7.67 50.21 -36.04
CA ARG A 50 8.69 51.17 -36.44
C ARG A 50 9.65 50.43 -37.36
N GLN A 51 9.59 50.77 -38.64
CA GLN A 51 10.76 50.64 -39.49
C GLN A 51 11.88 51.49 -38.86
N ARG A 52 12.86 50.84 -38.24
CA ARG A 52 14.23 51.32 -38.24
C ARG A 52 14.94 50.51 -39.32
N GLY A 53 15.50 51.21 -40.30
CA GLY A 53 16.09 50.58 -41.48
C GLY A 53 17.19 49.58 -41.13
N GLU A 54 17.41 48.66 -42.07
CA GLU A 54 18.42 47.61 -42.09
C GLU A 54 19.70 47.96 -41.31
N GLN A 55 19.79 47.43 -40.09
CA GLN A 55 21.06 47.30 -39.37
C GLN A 55 21.18 45.88 -38.85
N THR A 56 21.80 45.08 -39.72
CA THR A 56 22.70 43.95 -39.45
C THR A 56 22.30 42.95 -38.35
N GLN A 57 22.23 41.68 -38.74
CA GLN A 57 22.22 40.51 -37.84
C GLN A 57 23.56 40.34 -37.10
N GLN A 58 23.99 41.35 -36.35
CA GLN A 58 25.10 41.22 -35.40
C GLN A 58 24.52 40.86 -34.03
N THR A 59 24.85 39.64 -33.60
CA THR A 59 24.77 39.11 -32.24
C THR A 59 25.58 39.98 -31.28
N THR A 60 25.07 41.18 -31.03
CA THR A 60 25.65 42.13 -30.10
C THR A 60 25.25 41.68 -28.70
N TYR A 61 26.23 41.23 -27.93
CA TYR A 61 26.05 40.88 -26.52
C TYR A 61 25.58 42.11 -25.75
N LEU A 62 24.26 42.24 -25.59
CA LEU A 62 23.64 43.29 -24.79
C LEU A 62 24.03 43.07 -23.33
N SER A 63 24.56 44.10 -22.67
CA SER A 63 24.88 43.99 -21.26
C SER A 63 23.63 43.69 -20.44
N VAL A 64 23.79 42.91 -19.37
CA VAL A 64 22.73 42.52 -18.41
C VAL A 64 21.85 43.71 -18.04
N GLY A 65 22.47 44.84 -17.67
CA GLY A 65 21.75 46.07 -17.30
C GLY A 65 20.95 46.69 -18.45
N LEU A 66 21.37 46.56 -19.71
CA LEU A 66 20.65 47.09 -20.87
C LEU A 66 19.44 46.21 -21.23
N VAL A 67 19.57 44.87 -21.14
CA VAL A 67 18.45 43.94 -21.31
C VAL A 67 17.36 44.19 -20.27
N VAL A 68 17.73 44.28 -18.99
CA VAL A 68 16.80 44.57 -17.89
C VAL A 68 16.16 45.94 -18.04
N LYS A 69 16.95 46.99 -18.37
CA LYS A 69 16.42 48.35 -18.59
C LYS A 69 15.40 48.40 -19.74
N ASN A 70 15.66 47.71 -20.85
CA ASN A 70 14.73 47.65 -21.98
C ASN A 70 13.45 46.90 -21.61
N TYR A 71 13.56 45.78 -20.88
CA TYR A 71 12.39 45.05 -20.37
C TYR A 71 11.52 45.91 -19.44
N CYS A 72 12.12 46.52 -18.41
CA CYS A 72 11.38 47.38 -17.47
C CYS A 72 10.78 48.62 -18.13
N GLY A 73 11.50 49.25 -19.07
CA GLY A 73 11.00 50.37 -19.86
C GLY A 73 9.81 49.97 -20.75
N ASN A 74 9.88 48.82 -21.40
CA ASN A 74 8.77 48.30 -22.20
C ASN A 74 7.56 47.91 -21.35
N LEU A 75 7.77 47.32 -20.16
CA LEU A 75 6.71 46.98 -19.20
C LEU A 75 5.95 48.24 -18.72
N LEU A 76 6.67 49.31 -18.35
CA LEU A 76 6.08 50.59 -17.95
C LEU A 76 5.29 51.26 -19.09
N LEU A 77 5.82 51.19 -20.32
CA LEU A 77 5.12 51.71 -21.51
C LEU A 77 3.86 50.91 -21.86
N SER A 78 3.85 49.60 -21.59
CA SER A 78 2.67 48.74 -21.75
C SER A 78 1.64 48.97 -20.64
N ALA A 79 2.06 49.17 -19.38
CA ALA A 79 1.18 49.49 -18.25
C ALA A 79 0.46 50.84 -18.39
N ASN A 80 1.08 51.81 -19.08
CA ASN A 80 0.47 53.12 -19.35
C ASN A 80 -0.54 53.13 -20.52
N LYS A 81 -0.69 52.02 -21.27
CA LYS A 81 -1.75 51.86 -22.28
C LYS A 81 -2.98 51.19 -21.69
N LYS A 82 -3.81 51.96 -21.00
CA LYS A 82 -5.19 51.55 -20.67
C LYS A 82 -6.09 51.77 -21.89
N GLU A 83 -6.31 50.73 -22.68
CA GLU A 83 -7.48 50.65 -23.56
C GLU A 83 -8.72 50.27 -22.71
N PRO A 84 -9.87 50.94 -22.88
CA PRO A 84 -11.11 50.55 -22.22
C PRO A 84 -11.76 49.40 -22.99
N PHE A 85 -11.66 48.18 -22.47
CA PHE A 85 -12.53 47.09 -22.92
C PHE A 85 -13.99 47.44 -22.60
N LYS A 86 -14.88 47.21 -23.59
CA LYS A 86 -16.32 47.45 -23.46
C LYS A 86 -16.98 46.31 -22.69
N ASP A 87 -17.66 46.62 -21.59
CA ASP A 87 -18.52 45.66 -20.89
C ASP A 87 -19.88 45.49 -21.57
N THR A 88 -20.37 44.26 -21.55
CA THR A 88 -21.73 43.89 -21.95
C THR A 88 -22.63 43.86 -20.71
N LYS A 89 -23.64 44.75 -20.67
CA LYS A 89 -24.73 44.86 -19.67
C LYS A 89 -25.82 43.78 -19.85
N PRO A 90 -26.91 43.68 -19.02
CA PRO A 90 -27.32 44.46 -17.82
C PRO A 90 -27.83 43.64 -16.59
N PHE A 91 -28.02 44.25 -15.40
CA PHE A 91 -29.33 44.69 -14.83
C PHE A 91 -29.20 45.20 -13.36
N ASP A 92 -30.26 45.81 -12.81
CA ASP A 92 -30.22 46.88 -11.78
C ASP A 92 -30.39 46.48 -10.29
N SER A 93 -29.95 47.37 -9.37
CA SER A 93 -30.78 47.87 -8.24
C SER A 93 -30.16 49.03 -7.41
N ASN A 94 -30.66 50.25 -7.66
CA ASN A 94 -30.96 51.37 -6.74
C ASN A 94 -30.07 51.76 -5.51
N ASN A 95 -29.43 52.92 -5.68
CA ASN A 95 -29.72 54.20 -4.96
C ASN A 95 -29.29 54.40 -3.49
N THR A 96 -28.40 55.40 -3.23
CA THR A 96 -28.59 56.54 -2.29
C THR A 96 -27.47 57.58 -2.52
N ASN A 97 -27.79 58.89 -2.44
CA ASN A 97 -26.88 60.00 -2.74
C ASN A 97 -26.03 60.46 -1.54
N MET A 98 -24.80 60.95 -1.80
CA MET A 98 -24.32 62.23 -1.21
C MET A 98 -23.23 62.89 -2.06
N VAL A 99 -23.12 64.23 -1.93
CA VAL A 99 -22.41 65.15 -2.82
C VAL A 99 -21.08 65.61 -2.21
N LEU A 100 -19.98 65.68 -2.99
CA LEU A 100 -19.16 66.91 -3.10
C LEU A 100 -18.19 66.95 -4.31
N SER A 101 -18.41 67.94 -5.16
CA SER A 101 -17.52 68.74 -6.04
C SER A 101 -16.08 68.28 -6.41
N ASN A 102 -15.84 68.25 -7.73
CA ASN A 102 -14.52 68.51 -8.34
C ASN A 102 -14.12 70.01 -8.20
N PRO A 103 -12.86 70.36 -8.51
CA PRO A 103 -12.68 71.12 -9.75
C PRO A 103 -11.59 70.55 -10.68
N ALA A 104 -11.78 70.76 -11.98
CA ALA A 104 -10.86 70.37 -13.04
C ALA A 104 -9.80 71.45 -13.32
N ILE A 105 -8.68 71.04 -13.92
CA ILE A 105 -7.60 71.92 -14.37
C ILE A 105 -7.72 72.15 -15.89
N THR A 106 -7.74 73.43 -16.28
CA THR A 106 -7.49 73.94 -17.64
C THR A 106 -6.64 75.20 -17.48
N SER A 107 -5.43 75.32 -18.05
CA SER A 107 -5.17 75.73 -19.44
C SER A 107 -5.97 76.99 -19.85
N SER A 108 -5.42 78.06 -20.42
CA SER A 108 -4.09 78.27 -21.03
C SER A 108 -3.89 79.73 -21.49
N LYS A 109 -2.63 80.19 -21.58
CA LYS A 109 -2.04 81.16 -22.56
C LYS A 109 -2.63 82.58 -22.78
N THR A 110 -1.81 83.40 -23.45
CA THR A 110 -2.13 84.65 -24.21
C THR A 110 -2.57 85.89 -23.40
N GLU A 111 -2.25 87.14 -23.75
CA GLU A 111 -1.18 87.71 -24.62
C GLU A 111 -0.98 89.23 -24.29
N LEU A 112 -0.11 89.94 -25.02
CA LEU A 112 0.13 91.39 -24.88
C LEU A 112 -0.80 92.26 -25.75
N SER A 113 -0.90 93.55 -25.39
CA SER A 113 -1.53 94.71 -26.08
C SER A 113 -2.91 95.14 -25.55
N SER A 114 -3.39 96.39 -25.68
CA SER A 114 -2.75 97.73 -25.73
C SER A 114 -3.84 98.84 -25.65
N PHE A 115 -3.44 100.11 -25.51
CA PHE A 115 -4.21 101.36 -25.74
C PHE A 115 -5.34 101.80 -24.75
N CYS A 116 -5.09 102.99 -24.15
CA CYS A 116 -5.94 104.21 -24.03
C CYS A 116 -7.46 104.08 -23.72
N ALA A 117 -8.11 104.92 -22.89
CA ALA A 117 -8.01 106.37 -22.72
C ALA A 117 -8.94 106.88 -21.57
N SER A 118 -8.86 108.18 -21.23
CA SER A 118 -9.96 109.00 -20.66
C SER A 118 -10.41 108.75 -19.20
N ALA A 119 -10.89 109.72 -18.41
CA ALA A 119 -10.97 111.18 -18.56
C ALA A 119 -11.16 111.90 -17.19
N LEU A 120 -11.12 113.24 -17.25
CA LEU A 120 -11.28 114.26 -16.20
C LEU A 120 -12.46 114.07 -15.22
N SER A 121 -12.27 114.53 -13.97
CA SER A 121 -13.11 115.55 -13.28
C SER A 121 -12.78 115.65 -11.77
N SER A 122 -13.07 116.71 -10.99
CA SER A 122 -13.34 118.16 -11.21
C SER A 122 -13.58 118.79 -9.81
N ALA A 123 -13.46 120.13 -9.66
CA ALA A 123 -13.90 120.95 -8.50
C ALA A 123 -13.18 120.65 -7.14
N SER A 124 -13.26 121.43 -6.05
CA SER A 124 -13.36 122.89 -5.77
C SER A 124 -12.97 123.08 -4.27
N SER A 125 -12.92 124.25 -3.61
CA SER A 125 -13.29 125.65 -3.93
C SER A 125 -12.47 126.65 -3.07
N PHE A 126 -12.93 127.91 -3.03
CA PHE A 126 -12.59 128.96 -2.05
C PHE A 126 -12.85 128.56 -0.58
N ASP A 127 -12.09 129.14 0.36
CA ASP A 127 -12.72 129.89 1.46
C ASP A 127 -11.83 131.00 2.07
N VAL A 128 -12.44 131.92 2.82
CA VAL A 128 -11.89 133.23 3.18
C VAL A 128 -11.60 133.39 4.70
N VAL A 129 -10.42 133.97 5.01
CA VAL A 129 -10.02 134.85 6.14
C VAL A 129 -10.96 134.91 7.38
N PRO A 130 -10.41 134.75 8.61
CA PRO A 130 -10.37 135.91 9.52
C PRO A 130 -8.97 136.38 9.94
N GLN A 131 -8.91 137.66 10.31
CA GLN A 131 -7.73 138.40 10.78
C GLN A 131 -7.30 138.00 12.21
N THR A 132 -6.06 138.29 12.57
CA THR A 132 -5.78 139.04 13.82
C THR A 132 -4.63 140.03 13.61
N ASN A 133 -4.69 141.14 14.35
CA ASN A 133 -3.79 142.28 14.22
C ASN A 133 -2.42 142.00 14.86
N ASN A 134 -1.37 142.70 14.41
CA ASN A 134 -0.54 143.49 15.33
C ASN A 134 0.31 144.55 14.58
N THR A 135 0.09 145.80 14.97
CA THR A 135 0.79 147.01 14.51
C THR A 135 2.15 147.14 15.19
N PRO A 136 3.19 147.62 14.49
CA PRO A 136 4.12 148.56 15.11
C PRO A 136 3.95 149.99 14.59
N CYS A 137 3.87 150.92 15.53
CA CYS A 137 3.77 152.35 15.25
C CYS A 137 5.10 152.91 14.73
N TYR A 138 5.07 153.73 13.68
CA TYR A 138 6.10 154.72 13.41
C TYR A 138 5.47 156.11 13.23
N PRO A 139 6.13 157.19 13.69
CA PRO A 139 5.49 158.47 13.87
C PRO A 139 5.33 159.25 12.56
N LYS A 140 4.37 160.17 12.61
CA LYS A 140 4.03 161.14 11.57
C LYS A 140 5.19 162.11 11.36
N ALA A 141 6.06 161.85 10.38
CA ALA A 141 7.09 162.79 9.96
C ALA A 141 6.46 163.92 9.14
N GLU A 142 6.58 165.15 9.63
CA GLU A 142 6.15 166.35 8.91
C GLU A 142 7.03 166.56 7.66
N GLN A 143 6.41 166.71 6.49
CA GLN A 143 7.10 167.12 5.26
C GLN A 143 7.46 168.61 5.34
N HIS A 144 8.51 168.93 6.10
CA HIS A 144 9.16 170.24 6.03
C HIS A 144 9.93 170.35 4.71
N HIS A 145 9.34 171.06 3.75
CA HIS A 145 9.99 171.37 2.48
C HIS A 145 11.04 172.48 2.67
N VAL A 146 12.20 172.13 3.22
CA VAL A 146 13.27 173.11 3.50
C VAL A 146 14.02 173.44 2.21
N SER A 147 13.67 174.58 1.61
CA SER A 147 14.42 175.19 0.51
C SER A 147 15.77 175.75 1.01
N CYS A 148 16.82 174.94 0.99
CA CYS A 148 18.16 175.39 1.37
C CYS A 148 18.94 175.97 0.18
N GLN A 149 19.05 177.29 0.13
CA GLN A 149 20.12 177.98 -0.60
C GLN A 149 21.49 177.63 0.02
N THR A 150 22.53 177.59 -0.81
CA THR A 150 23.88 177.21 -0.42
C THR A 150 24.47 178.17 0.63
N THR A 151 24.62 177.71 1.87
CA THR A 151 25.44 178.36 2.90
C THR A 151 26.29 177.30 3.61
N SER A 152 27.54 177.68 3.92
CA SER A 152 28.62 176.91 4.55
C SER A 152 28.33 175.44 4.94
N SER A 153 28.90 174.50 4.20
CA SER A 153 28.82 173.06 4.47
C SER A 153 29.52 172.70 5.80
N SER A 154 28.74 172.38 6.83
CA SER A 154 29.23 171.62 7.97
C SER A 154 29.60 170.21 7.51
N LEU A 155 30.69 169.65 8.04
CA LEU A 155 31.15 168.28 7.74
C LEU A 155 30.35 167.19 8.47
N ILE A 156 29.26 167.55 9.14
CA ILE A 156 28.40 166.67 9.93
C ILE A 156 27.16 166.31 9.08
N PRO A 157 26.78 165.02 8.93
CA PRO A 157 25.58 164.63 8.20
C PRO A 157 24.31 165.16 8.86
N CYS A 158 23.23 165.27 8.08
CA CYS A 158 21.91 165.50 8.68
C CYS A 158 21.47 164.26 9.49
N SER A 159 20.52 164.46 10.41
CA SER A 159 20.00 163.39 11.27
C SER A 159 19.49 162.17 10.51
N ALA A 160 18.89 162.36 9.33
CA ALA A 160 18.45 161.28 8.46
C ALA A 160 19.63 160.47 7.89
N CYS A 161 20.72 161.12 7.46
CA CYS A 161 21.92 160.43 7.00
C CYS A 161 22.60 159.65 8.14
N HIS A 162 22.72 160.24 9.33
CA HIS A 162 23.26 159.55 10.50
C HIS A 162 22.41 158.33 10.89
N GLN A 163 21.08 158.45 10.87
CA GLN A 163 20.17 157.32 11.13
C GLN A 163 20.30 156.20 10.07
N VAL A 164 20.45 156.55 8.79
CA VAL A 164 20.70 155.58 7.72
C VAL A 164 22.06 154.88 7.90
N GLN A 165 23.12 155.62 8.26
CA GLN A 165 24.44 155.03 8.53
C GLN A 165 24.43 154.10 9.75
N SER A 166 23.75 154.47 10.83
CA SER A 166 23.58 153.60 12.01
C SER A 166 22.81 152.33 11.67
N LEU A 167 21.69 152.44 10.93
CA LEU A 167 20.94 151.28 10.48
C LEU A 167 21.77 150.38 9.56
N LEU A 168 22.59 150.97 8.68
CA LEU A 168 23.45 150.27 7.74
C LEU A 168 24.56 149.49 8.45
N ARG A 169 25.17 150.05 9.51
CA ARG A 169 26.11 149.32 10.37
C ARG A 169 25.43 148.16 11.08
N ASN A 170 24.34 148.43 11.81
CA ASN A 170 23.59 147.40 12.56
C ASN A 170 23.10 146.22 11.68
N THR A 171 22.68 146.48 10.44
CA THR A 171 22.29 145.39 9.50
C THR A 171 23.50 144.69 8.88
N GLY A 172 24.65 145.34 8.80
CA GLY A 172 25.91 144.72 8.39
C GLY A 172 26.45 143.79 9.47
N ASP A 173 26.45 144.23 10.73
CA ASP A 173 26.91 143.43 11.88
C ASP A 173 26.05 142.17 12.05
N ALA A 174 24.72 142.31 12.00
CA ALA A 174 23.81 141.16 12.01
C ALA A 174 23.99 140.21 10.81
N LEU A 175 24.44 140.71 9.65
CA LEU A 175 24.74 139.89 8.48
C LEU A 175 26.11 139.19 8.62
N ILE A 176 27.11 139.84 9.24
CA ILE A 176 28.39 139.22 9.59
C ILE A 176 28.15 138.04 10.54
N ASP A 177 27.41 138.25 11.63
CA ASP A 177 27.09 137.22 12.62
C ASP A 177 26.35 136.03 11.98
N LEU A 178 25.38 136.30 11.10
CA LEU A 178 24.64 135.26 10.39
C LEU A 178 25.51 134.48 9.40
N LEU A 179 26.44 135.13 8.68
CA LEU A 179 27.36 134.37 7.82
C LEU A 179 28.32 133.53 8.68
N GLN A 180 28.79 134.04 9.83
CA GLN A 180 29.64 133.28 10.74
C GLN A 180 28.92 132.08 11.38
N SER A 181 27.64 132.20 11.75
CA SER A 181 26.87 131.06 12.30
C SER A 181 26.71 129.92 11.30
N GLU A 182 26.54 130.25 10.02
CA GLU A 182 26.48 129.28 8.91
C GLU A 182 27.87 128.85 8.39
N GLY A 183 28.96 129.28 9.04
CA GLY A 183 30.34 128.94 8.65
C GLY A 183 30.81 129.56 7.32
N LEU A 184 30.12 130.60 6.83
CA LEU A 184 30.43 131.33 5.61
C LEU A 184 31.36 132.52 5.92
N PRO A 185 32.36 132.82 5.06
CA PRO A 185 33.14 134.04 5.20
C PRO A 185 32.26 135.27 4.91
N SER A 186 32.46 136.37 5.62
CA SER A 186 31.84 137.67 5.33
C SER A 186 32.82 138.61 4.59
N SER A 187 32.29 139.34 3.62
CA SER A 187 33.02 140.40 2.88
C SER A 187 32.91 141.75 3.59
N LEU A 188 31.89 141.93 4.44
CA LEU A 188 31.75 143.09 5.33
C LEU A 188 32.68 143.04 6.52
N GLN A 189 32.97 141.87 7.08
CA GLN A 189 33.74 141.75 8.32
C GLN A 189 35.09 142.50 8.32
N PRO A 190 35.91 142.50 7.24
CA PRO A 190 37.12 143.33 7.16
C PRO A 190 36.82 144.84 7.09
N LEU A 191 35.70 145.23 6.46
CA LEU A 191 35.28 146.62 6.33
C LEU A 191 34.72 147.17 7.65
N ALA A 192 33.98 146.35 8.40
CA ALA A 192 33.50 146.65 9.75
C ALA A 192 34.67 146.91 10.70
N ALA A 193 35.65 146.01 10.74
CA ALA A 193 36.86 146.19 11.55
C ALA A 193 37.64 147.47 11.17
N ALA A 194 37.77 147.77 9.88
CA ALA A 194 38.44 149.00 9.42
C ALA A 194 37.65 150.29 9.73
N MET A 195 36.33 150.21 9.88
CA MET A 195 35.44 151.33 10.20
C MET A 195 35.14 151.48 11.70
N GLU A 196 35.70 150.62 12.55
CA GLU A 196 35.67 150.73 14.02
C GLU A 196 36.71 151.77 14.51
N ASP A 197 37.85 151.87 13.81
CA ASP A 197 38.92 152.86 14.06
C ASP A 197 38.57 154.30 13.60
N ILE A 198 37.53 154.48 12.77
CA ILE A 198 37.12 155.79 12.24
C ILE A 198 36.05 156.40 13.14
N VAL A 199 36.47 157.33 14.01
CA VAL A 199 35.60 158.06 14.97
C VAL A 199 34.78 159.17 14.29
N GLY A 200 34.14 158.86 13.15
CA GLY A 200 33.43 159.83 12.33
C GLY A 200 32.38 159.21 11.40
N ASP A 201 31.52 160.05 10.85
CA ASP A 201 30.46 159.64 9.93
C ASP A 201 31.04 159.10 8.61
N MET A 202 30.35 158.12 8.03
CA MET A 202 30.76 157.46 6.79
C MET A 202 30.72 158.45 5.61
N THR A 203 31.73 158.43 4.74
CA THR A 203 31.66 159.15 3.47
C THR A 203 30.66 158.49 2.53
N SER A 204 30.26 159.18 1.45
CA SER A 204 29.41 158.60 0.41
C SER A 204 30.05 157.39 -0.28
N GLY A 205 31.39 157.32 -0.31
CA GLY A 205 32.14 156.17 -0.81
C GLY A 205 32.01 154.97 0.12
N ASP A 206 32.21 155.17 1.43
CA ASP A 206 32.11 154.09 2.43
C ASP A 206 30.68 153.52 2.49
N VAL A 207 29.66 154.38 2.39
CA VAL A 207 28.24 153.95 2.34
C VAL A 207 27.96 153.10 1.10
N ALA A 208 28.51 153.47 -0.07
CA ALA A 208 28.36 152.70 -1.29
C ALA A 208 29.11 151.36 -1.21
N GLN A 209 30.35 151.36 -0.73
CA GLN A 209 31.15 150.14 -0.56
C GLN A 209 30.51 149.18 0.45
N TRP A 210 30.00 149.68 1.57
CA TRP A 210 29.29 148.86 2.56
C TRP A 210 28.01 148.25 1.98
N ALA A 211 27.23 149.02 1.22
CA ALA A 211 26.05 148.50 0.53
C ALA A 211 26.41 147.43 -0.53
N GLU A 212 27.53 147.57 -1.23
CA GLU A 212 28.02 146.55 -2.17
C GLU A 212 28.45 145.26 -1.46
N GLU A 213 29.23 145.34 -0.38
CA GLU A 213 29.67 144.16 0.35
C GLU A 213 28.49 143.48 1.10
N GLN A 214 27.53 144.25 1.63
CA GLN A 214 26.24 143.73 2.13
C GLN A 214 25.50 142.95 1.05
N LEU A 215 25.45 143.47 -0.17
CA LEU A 215 24.79 142.80 -1.29
C LEU A 215 25.54 141.52 -1.71
N ARG A 216 26.88 141.48 -1.61
CA ARG A 216 27.68 140.26 -1.86
C ARG A 216 27.45 139.20 -0.81
N ASP A 217 27.42 139.57 0.47
CA ASP A 217 27.18 138.63 1.57
C ASP A 217 25.74 138.09 1.54
N THR A 218 24.76 138.96 1.27
CA THR A 218 23.35 138.57 1.02
C THR A 218 23.24 137.58 -0.16
N ARG A 219 23.97 137.81 -1.25
CA ARG A 219 24.04 136.85 -2.39
C ARG A 219 24.72 135.54 -2.01
N ARG A 220 25.79 135.55 -1.19
CA ARG A 220 26.46 134.33 -0.70
C ARG A 220 25.50 133.49 0.14
N LEU A 221 24.79 134.11 1.07
CA LEU A 221 23.76 133.47 1.89
C LEU A 221 22.60 132.93 1.03
N THR A 222 22.12 133.72 0.05
CA THR A 222 21.04 133.29 -0.86
C THR A 222 21.44 132.06 -1.68
N LYS A 223 22.70 132.00 -2.15
CA LYS A 223 23.24 130.81 -2.82
C LYS A 223 23.32 129.62 -1.85
N HIS A 224 23.87 129.82 -0.66
CA HIS A 224 23.98 128.75 0.34
C HIS A 224 22.61 128.15 0.70
N LEU A 225 21.61 129.00 0.98
CA LEU A 225 20.23 128.54 1.24
C LEU A 225 19.66 127.73 0.06
N LYS A 226 19.94 128.13 -1.19
CA LYS A 226 19.50 127.39 -2.38
C LYS A 226 20.25 126.05 -2.54
N ASP A 227 21.55 126.01 -2.28
CA ASP A 227 22.36 124.79 -2.35
C ASP A 227 21.96 123.80 -1.22
N VAL A 228 21.63 124.30 -0.02
CA VAL A 228 21.06 123.51 1.09
C VAL A 228 19.66 122.99 0.72
N GLN A 229 18.75 123.83 0.25
CA GLN A 229 17.42 123.39 -0.21
C GLN A 229 17.51 122.33 -1.31
N GLY A 230 18.42 122.50 -2.27
CA GLY A 230 18.68 121.56 -3.36
C GLY A 230 19.33 120.24 -2.93
N THR A 231 19.84 120.13 -1.70
CA THR A 231 20.37 118.87 -1.14
C THR A 231 19.42 118.24 -0.12
N VAL A 232 18.63 119.02 0.61
CA VAL A 232 17.60 118.53 1.54
C VAL A 232 16.49 117.78 0.80
N GLN A 233 15.92 118.34 -0.29
CA GLN A 233 14.81 117.69 -1.00
C GLN A 233 15.14 116.27 -1.52
N PRO A 234 16.28 116.02 -2.20
CA PRO A 234 16.68 114.66 -2.57
C PRO A 234 16.97 113.72 -1.39
N LEU A 235 17.32 114.26 -0.22
CA LEU A 235 17.50 113.45 1.00
C LEU A 235 16.16 113.08 1.62
N GLU A 236 15.18 113.99 1.66
CA GLU A 236 13.80 113.72 2.08
C GLU A 236 13.17 112.64 1.18
N GLU A 237 13.30 112.76 -0.15
CA GLU A 237 12.82 111.75 -1.11
C GLU A 237 13.49 110.38 -0.88
N ARG A 238 14.81 110.35 -0.69
CA ARG A 238 15.54 109.09 -0.41
C ARG A 238 15.18 108.46 0.93
N ILE A 239 14.88 109.27 1.95
CA ILE A 239 14.38 108.77 3.24
C ILE A 239 13.00 108.16 3.02
N ALA A 240 12.07 108.87 2.37
CA ALA A 240 10.72 108.36 2.10
C ALA A 240 10.74 107.03 1.32
N VAL A 241 11.60 106.90 0.29
CA VAL A 241 11.80 105.63 -0.43
C VAL A 241 12.34 104.53 0.49
N ALA A 242 13.37 104.80 1.29
CA ALA A 242 13.94 103.82 2.22
C ALA A 242 12.95 103.39 3.31
N GLU A 243 12.05 104.28 3.76
CA GLU A 243 10.97 103.95 4.68
C GLU A 243 9.90 103.05 4.04
N MET A 244 9.52 103.32 2.78
CA MET A 244 8.63 102.44 2.02
C MET A 244 9.25 101.06 1.79
N GLU A 245 10.54 100.97 1.45
CA GLU A 245 11.25 99.69 1.31
C GLU A 245 11.31 98.93 2.64
N ARG A 246 11.65 99.61 3.75
CA ARG A 246 11.62 99.04 5.11
C ARG A 246 10.26 98.45 5.45
N ASP A 247 9.18 99.17 5.16
CA ASP A 247 7.83 98.74 5.51
C ASP A 247 7.32 97.61 4.59
N SER A 248 7.80 97.54 3.33
CA SER A 248 7.62 96.39 2.44
C SER A 248 8.34 95.15 3.00
N PHE A 249 9.65 95.25 3.30
CA PHE A 249 10.42 94.13 3.86
C PHE A 249 9.89 93.65 5.21
N LYS A 250 9.38 94.56 6.04
CA LYS A 250 8.70 94.20 7.29
C LYS A 250 7.43 93.37 7.02
N SER A 251 6.61 93.80 6.06
CA SER A 251 5.39 93.09 5.66
C SER A 251 5.69 91.71 5.06
N GLU A 252 6.75 91.60 4.25
CA GLU A 252 7.24 90.33 3.72
C GLU A 252 7.75 89.39 4.83
N LEU A 253 8.52 89.91 5.78
CA LEU A 253 9.03 89.15 6.92
C LEU A 253 7.90 88.62 7.81
N GLU A 254 6.90 89.45 8.13
CA GLU A 254 5.72 89.04 8.91
C GLU A 254 4.91 87.95 8.17
N SER A 255 4.75 88.09 6.85
CA SER A 255 4.10 87.07 6.00
C SER A 255 4.87 85.75 5.99
N ALA A 256 6.19 85.80 5.78
CA ALA A 256 7.06 84.63 5.78
C ALA A 256 7.09 83.92 7.15
N GLN A 257 7.17 84.68 8.25
CA GLN A 257 7.12 84.14 9.61
C GLN A 257 5.78 83.45 9.89
N LYS A 258 4.65 84.01 9.42
CA LYS A 258 3.33 83.40 9.53
C LYS A 258 3.23 82.10 8.73
N GLN A 259 3.73 82.08 7.49
CA GLN A 259 3.75 80.87 6.65
C GLN A 259 4.62 79.77 7.29
N PHE A 260 5.81 80.10 7.77
CA PHE A 260 6.70 79.15 8.45
C PHE A 260 6.03 78.54 9.68
N LYS A 261 5.36 79.35 10.50
CA LYS A 261 4.61 78.87 11.67
C LYS A 261 3.46 77.93 11.27
N GLN A 262 2.70 78.26 10.23
CA GLN A 262 1.60 77.41 9.74
C GLN A 262 2.12 76.06 9.20
N GLU A 263 3.23 76.05 8.46
CA GLU A 263 3.80 74.82 7.94
C GLU A 263 4.43 73.97 9.06
N LEU A 264 5.00 74.60 10.10
CA LEU A 264 5.47 73.90 11.31
C LEU A 264 4.31 73.23 12.06
N GLU A 265 3.19 73.93 12.27
CA GLU A 265 1.98 73.37 12.90
C GLU A 265 1.41 72.20 12.07
N LYS A 266 1.36 72.33 10.75
CA LYS A 266 0.96 71.28 9.80
C LYS A 266 1.90 70.07 9.83
N HIS A 267 3.21 70.28 9.87
CA HIS A 267 4.19 69.21 10.05
C HIS A 267 4.03 68.50 11.39
N GLN A 268 3.75 69.25 12.48
CA GLN A 268 3.52 68.67 13.80
C GLN A 268 2.27 67.78 13.83
N ILE A 269 1.16 68.23 13.23
CA ILE A 269 -0.08 67.44 13.10
C ILE A 269 0.18 66.16 12.28
N ASN A 270 0.84 66.29 11.12
CA ASN A 270 1.19 65.16 10.26
C ASN A 270 2.10 64.14 10.98
N SER A 271 3.09 64.63 11.75
CA SER A 271 3.99 63.79 12.54
C SER A 271 3.23 62.95 13.56
N VAL A 272 2.35 63.57 14.35
CA VAL A 272 1.50 62.88 15.35
C VAL A 272 0.55 61.88 14.68
N GLN A 273 -0.04 62.23 13.53
CA GLN A 273 -0.92 61.32 12.78
C GLN A 273 -0.17 60.10 12.23
N LEU A 274 1.05 60.29 11.70
CA LEU A 274 1.90 59.20 11.24
C LEU A 274 2.37 58.32 12.40
N GLU A 275 2.74 58.89 13.55
CA GLU A 275 3.11 58.13 14.73
C GLU A 275 1.93 57.30 15.26
N PHE A 276 0.73 57.87 15.33
CA PHE A 276 -0.48 57.12 15.71
C PHE A 276 -0.76 55.96 14.74
N SER A 277 -0.62 56.20 13.44
CA SER A 277 -0.82 55.20 12.38
C SER A 277 0.21 54.07 12.47
N LEU A 278 1.49 54.41 12.71
CA LEU A 278 2.58 53.46 12.94
C LEU A 278 2.32 52.61 14.18
N ARG A 279 1.95 53.22 15.32
CA ARG A 279 1.60 52.51 16.56
C ARG A 279 0.38 51.61 16.37
N LYS A 280 -0.59 51.98 15.51
CA LYS A 280 -1.74 51.14 15.16
C LYS A 280 -1.30 49.92 14.33
N ALA A 281 -0.50 50.15 13.28
CA ALA A 281 0.04 49.08 12.43
C ALA A 281 0.93 48.09 13.22
N GLN A 282 1.77 48.59 14.12
CA GLN A 282 2.63 47.79 14.98
C GLN A 282 1.81 46.92 15.96
N ARG A 283 0.72 47.45 16.52
CA ARG A 283 -0.22 46.68 17.36
C ARG A 283 -0.89 45.56 16.56
N SER A 284 -1.46 45.87 15.39
CA SER A 284 -2.07 44.83 14.55
C SER A 284 -1.07 43.77 14.07
N SER A 285 0.16 44.18 13.75
CA SER A 285 1.24 43.26 13.35
C SER A 285 1.60 42.29 14.48
N LYS A 286 1.76 42.80 15.71
CA LYS A 286 2.02 41.98 16.90
C LYS A 286 0.86 41.04 17.24
N GLU A 287 -0.39 41.48 17.05
CA GLU A 287 -1.56 40.62 17.20
C GLU A 287 -1.60 39.49 16.16
N THR A 288 -1.27 39.77 14.89
CA THR A 288 -1.21 38.74 13.85
C THR A 288 -0.06 37.76 14.08
N GLU A 289 1.12 38.24 14.53
CA GLU A 289 2.26 37.40 14.89
C GLU A 289 1.90 36.44 16.04
N GLN A 290 1.24 36.94 17.09
CA GLN A 290 0.78 36.11 18.21
C GLN A 290 -0.30 35.08 17.81
N ARG A 291 -1.15 35.38 16.82
CA ARG A 291 -2.11 34.40 16.27
C ARG A 291 -1.39 33.31 15.49
N LEU A 292 -0.52 33.69 14.55
CA LEU A 292 0.30 32.77 13.76
C LEU A 292 1.17 31.86 14.65
N GLN A 293 1.75 32.39 15.73
CA GLN A 293 2.52 31.60 16.68
C GLN A 293 1.66 30.55 17.41
N LYS A 294 0.41 30.90 17.79
CA LYS A 294 -0.53 29.95 18.40
C LYS A 294 -0.99 28.89 17.40
N GLU A 295 -1.27 29.27 16.17
CA GLU A 295 -1.62 28.36 15.07
C GLU A 295 -0.46 27.40 14.76
N GLN A 296 0.78 27.89 14.69
CA GLN A 296 1.97 27.06 14.50
C GLN A 296 2.15 26.05 15.65
N GLN A 297 1.93 26.46 16.91
CA GLN A 297 1.95 25.56 18.06
C GLN A 297 0.79 24.55 18.06
N GLN A 298 -0.37 24.92 17.52
CA GLN A 298 -1.53 24.04 17.36
C GLN A 298 -1.24 22.98 16.29
N LEU A 299 -0.83 23.40 15.09
CA LEU A 299 -0.46 22.51 13.99
C LEU A 299 0.67 21.56 14.39
N LYS A 300 1.66 22.02 15.17
CA LYS A 300 2.72 21.13 15.69
C LYS A 300 2.17 20.05 16.62
N ARG A 301 1.20 20.37 17.50
CA ARG A 301 0.56 19.39 18.39
C ARG A 301 -0.33 18.41 17.61
N GLU A 302 -1.05 18.90 16.60
CA GLU A 302 -1.86 18.06 15.71
C GLU A 302 -0.98 17.11 14.88
N ASN A 303 0.14 17.59 14.33
CA ASN A 303 1.06 16.76 13.56
C ASN A 303 1.68 15.64 14.41
N MET A 304 2.11 15.93 15.65
CA MET A 304 2.60 14.89 16.58
C MET A 304 1.54 13.82 16.87
N SER A 305 0.27 14.22 17.05
CA SER A 305 -0.85 13.30 17.28
C SER A 305 -1.14 12.44 16.05
N LEU A 306 -1.16 13.05 14.86
CA LEU A 306 -1.32 12.33 13.60
C LEU A 306 -0.18 11.33 13.37
N GLU A 307 1.06 11.71 13.64
CA GLU A 307 2.24 10.84 13.56
C GLU A 307 2.15 9.65 14.52
N GLU A 308 1.72 9.86 15.76
CA GLU A 308 1.43 8.78 16.72
C GLU A 308 0.35 7.83 16.19
N THR A 309 -0.76 8.37 15.67
CA THR A 309 -1.82 7.52 15.09
C THR A 309 -1.36 6.74 13.86
N ASN A 310 -0.49 7.33 13.03
CA ASN A 310 0.08 6.70 11.84
C ASN A 310 1.02 5.55 12.24
N ASN A 311 1.89 5.76 13.22
CA ASN A 311 2.77 4.72 13.75
C ASN A 311 1.98 3.55 14.37
N ARG A 312 0.91 3.84 15.13
CA ARG A 312 -0.02 2.81 15.65
C ARG A 312 -0.78 2.06 14.54
N LEU A 313 -1.07 2.71 13.41
CA LEU A 313 -1.68 2.04 12.25
C LEU A 313 -0.66 1.16 11.51
N LYS A 314 0.58 1.61 11.34
CA LYS A 314 1.69 0.79 10.78
C LYS A 314 1.93 -0.47 11.61
N GLU A 315 1.96 -0.35 12.94
CA GLU A 315 2.09 -1.48 13.86
C GLU A 315 0.94 -2.49 13.69
N LYS A 316 -0.31 -2.01 13.63
CA LYS A 316 -1.46 -2.88 13.35
C LYS A 316 -1.38 -3.58 11.99
N ILE A 317 -0.92 -2.88 10.95
CA ILE A 317 -0.72 -3.45 9.61
C ILE A 317 0.35 -4.55 9.65
N ALA A 318 1.46 -4.35 10.37
CA ALA A 318 2.50 -5.36 10.56
C ALA A 318 1.94 -6.61 11.28
N LEU A 319 1.26 -6.44 12.42
CA LEU A 319 0.64 -7.54 13.15
C LEU A 319 -0.41 -8.31 12.31
N GLN A 320 -1.18 -7.60 11.48
CA GLN A 320 -2.12 -8.22 10.54
C GLN A 320 -1.40 -8.98 9.41
N HIS A 321 -0.28 -8.46 8.91
CA HIS A 321 0.55 -9.13 7.91
C HIS A 321 1.14 -10.43 8.45
N ASP A 322 1.73 -10.40 9.64
CA ASP A 322 2.27 -11.59 10.32
C ASP A 322 1.17 -12.63 10.55
N SER A 323 -0.01 -12.20 10.99
CA SER A 323 -1.17 -13.09 11.19
C SER A 323 -1.63 -13.75 9.89
N LEU A 324 -1.67 -13.01 8.78
CA LEU A 324 -1.99 -13.54 7.45
C LEU A 324 -0.92 -14.50 6.94
N GLN A 325 0.36 -14.25 7.25
CA GLN A 325 1.46 -15.15 6.91
C GLN A 325 1.34 -16.48 7.67
N VAL A 326 1.04 -16.45 8.98
CA VAL A 326 0.80 -17.66 9.79
C VAL A 326 -0.38 -18.46 9.23
N LEU A 327 -1.53 -17.81 9.00
CA LEU A 327 -2.70 -18.46 8.40
C LEU A 327 -2.42 -19.04 7.00
N GLY A 328 -1.60 -18.35 6.19
CA GLY A 328 -1.15 -18.85 4.89
C GLY A 328 -0.32 -20.12 5.01
N ASN A 329 0.62 -20.17 5.95
CA ASN A 329 1.43 -21.36 6.24
C ASN A 329 0.57 -22.52 6.77
N GLU A 330 -0.36 -22.25 7.68
CA GLU A 330 -1.30 -23.25 8.20
C GLU A 330 -2.17 -23.84 7.09
N MET A 331 -2.72 -23.00 6.21
CA MET A 331 -3.50 -23.44 5.05
C MET A 331 -2.66 -24.31 4.10
N GLN A 332 -1.37 -23.98 3.90
CA GLN A 332 -0.47 -24.78 3.09
C GLN A 332 -0.20 -26.16 3.72
N ILE A 333 0.03 -26.22 5.03
CA ILE A 333 0.22 -27.48 5.79
C ILE A 333 -1.06 -28.34 5.74
N LEU A 334 -2.23 -27.75 5.98
CA LEU A 334 -3.51 -28.46 5.92
C LEU A 334 -3.82 -28.98 4.50
N SER A 335 -3.48 -28.21 3.47
CA SER A 335 -3.59 -28.63 2.07
C SER A 335 -2.68 -29.84 1.77
N PHE A 336 -1.42 -29.78 2.21
CA PHE A 336 -0.47 -30.89 2.08
C PHE A 336 -0.97 -32.15 2.80
N ASN A 337 -1.35 -32.05 4.07
CA ASN A 337 -1.88 -33.15 4.86
C ASN A 337 -3.13 -33.77 4.22
N THR A 338 -4.04 -32.93 3.71
CA THR A 338 -5.24 -33.38 2.98
C THR A 338 -4.89 -34.11 1.69
N SER A 339 -3.88 -33.66 0.95
CA SER A 339 -3.42 -34.35 -0.27
C SER A 339 -2.79 -35.70 0.04
N THR A 340 -1.99 -35.78 1.12
CA THR A 340 -1.37 -37.02 1.61
C THR A 340 -2.43 -38.01 2.09
N GLU A 341 -3.44 -37.57 2.84
CA GLU A 341 -4.52 -38.44 3.31
C GLU A 341 -5.40 -38.94 2.16
N LYS A 342 -5.69 -38.10 1.16
CA LYS A 342 -6.33 -38.53 -0.09
C LYS A 342 -5.50 -39.59 -0.84
N ALA A 343 -4.17 -39.49 -0.81
CA ALA A 343 -3.28 -40.49 -1.41
C ALA A 343 -3.31 -41.83 -0.64
N LYS A 344 -3.27 -41.79 0.71
CA LYS A 344 -3.44 -42.99 1.55
C LYS A 344 -4.79 -43.66 1.30
N TYR A 345 -5.87 -42.90 1.32
CA TYR A 345 -7.23 -43.38 1.06
C TYR A 345 -7.33 -44.09 -0.29
N ARG A 346 -6.84 -43.46 -1.38
CA ARG A 346 -6.76 -44.09 -2.71
C ARG A 346 -5.94 -45.39 -2.72
N SER A 347 -4.88 -45.47 -1.91
CA SER A 347 -4.09 -46.69 -1.77
C SER A 347 -4.87 -47.79 -1.04
N ALA A 348 -5.58 -47.45 0.04
CA ALA A 348 -6.43 -48.37 0.78
C ALA A 348 -7.61 -48.89 -0.08
N CYS A 349 -8.26 -48.04 -0.88
CA CYS A 349 -9.28 -48.48 -1.84
C CYS A 349 -8.75 -49.54 -2.81
N ARG A 350 -7.58 -49.32 -3.42
CA ARG A 350 -6.96 -50.31 -4.33
C ARG A 350 -6.57 -51.61 -3.63
N GLN A 351 -6.14 -51.54 -2.36
CA GLN A 351 -5.88 -52.73 -1.55
C GLN A 351 -7.18 -53.49 -1.24
N GLN A 352 -8.27 -52.80 -0.92
CA GLN A 352 -9.59 -53.38 -0.70
C GLN A 352 -10.14 -54.03 -1.98
N GLU A 353 -10.05 -53.35 -3.13
CA GLU A 353 -10.42 -53.89 -4.44
C GLU A 353 -9.63 -55.16 -4.77
N SER A 354 -8.32 -55.15 -4.54
CA SER A 354 -7.46 -56.33 -4.72
C SER A 354 -7.81 -57.48 -3.75
N MET A 355 -8.17 -57.17 -2.51
CA MET A 355 -8.61 -58.15 -1.52
C MET A 355 -9.95 -58.79 -1.94
N LEU A 356 -10.92 -57.99 -2.35
CA LEU A 356 -12.23 -58.45 -2.84
C LEU A 356 -12.07 -59.31 -4.10
N ALA A 357 -11.20 -58.92 -5.04
CA ALA A 357 -10.89 -59.72 -6.22
C ALA A 357 -10.28 -61.09 -5.86
N LYS A 358 -9.37 -61.13 -4.87
CA LYS A 358 -8.82 -62.39 -4.34
C LYS A 358 -9.87 -63.23 -3.63
N GLN A 359 -10.74 -62.64 -2.81
CA GLN A 359 -11.84 -63.35 -2.15
C GLN A 359 -12.81 -63.95 -3.17
N LYS A 360 -13.15 -63.22 -4.24
CA LYS A 360 -13.98 -63.74 -5.33
C LYS A 360 -13.31 -64.93 -6.04
N SER A 361 -12.04 -64.81 -6.40
CA SER A 361 -11.29 -65.90 -7.04
C SER A 361 -11.09 -67.12 -6.13
N LEU A 362 -10.99 -66.92 -4.80
CA LEU A 362 -10.97 -68.02 -3.84
C LEU A 362 -12.35 -68.69 -3.72
N LEU A 363 -13.44 -67.93 -3.76
CA LEU A 363 -14.79 -68.48 -3.76
C LEU A 363 -15.03 -69.34 -5.02
N GLU A 364 -14.72 -68.80 -6.20
CA GLU A 364 -14.77 -69.53 -7.48
C GLU A 364 -13.92 -70.82 -7.46
N ARG A 365 -12.83 -70.86 -6.68
CA ARG A 365 -11.99 -72.06 -6.49
C ARG A 365 -12.56 -73.03 -5.45
N VAL A 366 -13.29 -72.56 -4.44
CA VAL A 366 -14.03 -73.43 -3.52
C VAL A 366 -15.20 -74.07 -4.25
N ASP A 367 -16.00 -73.29 -4.99
CA ASP A 367 -17.10 -73.79 -5.80
C ASP A 367 -16.61 -74.89 -6.77
N ALA A 368 -15.49 -74.67 -7.47
CA ALA A 368 -14.87 -75.67 -8.34
C ALA A 368 -14.31 -76.90 -7.60
N LEU A 369 -13.85 -76.76 -6.35
CA LEU A 369 -13.42 -77.90 -5.53
C LEU A 369 -14.62 -78.70 -5.01
N ASP A 370 -15.73 -78.04 -4.71
CA ASP A 370 -16.98 -78.70 -4.35
C ASP A 370 -17.55 -79.47 -5.56
N GLU A 371 -17.50 -78.91 -6.77
CA GLU A 371 -17.80 -79.62 -8.03
C GLU A 371 -16.87 -80.84 -8.25
N GLU A 372 -15.55 -80.69 -8.07
CA GLU A 372 -14.58 -81.80 -8.13
C GLU A 372 -14.92 -82.89 -7.08
N CYS A 373 -15.37 -82.50 -5.88
CA CYS A 373 -15.75 -83.45 -4.82
C CYS A 373 -17.08 -84.17 -5.11
N GLU A 374 -18.09 -83.47 -5.62
CA GLU A 374 -19.37 -84.08 -6.03
C GLU A 374 -19.18 -85.08 -7.18
N GLU A 375 -18.30 -84.77 -8.14
CA GLU A 375 -17.96 -85.67 -9.24
C GLU A 375 -17.24 -86.93 -8.72
N LEU A 376 -16.20 -86.76 -7.90
CA LEU A 376 -15.49 -87.89 -7.27
C LEU A 376 -16.41 -88.75 -6.39
N GLN A 377 -17.37 -88.14 -5.70
CA GLN A 377 -18.35 -88.86 -4.89
C GLN A 377 -19.35 -89.64 -5.77
N ARG A 378 -19.70 -89.12 -6.96
CA ARG A 378 -20.51 -89.82 -7.96
C ARG A 378 -19.74 -91.00 -8.57
N GLU A 379 -18.50 -90.77 -9.04
CA GLU A 379 -17.62 -91.85 -9.54
C GLU A 379 -17.42 -92.94 -8.49
N LEU A 380 -17.19 -92.58 -7.22
CA LEU A 380 -17.07 -93.54 -6.13
C LEU A 380 -18.37 -94.35 -5.93
N GLY A 381 -19.54 -93.72 -6.05
CA GLY A 381 -20.84 -94.38 -6.04
C GLY A 381 -21.01 -95.38 -7.18
N GLU A 382 -20.67 -94.99 -8.41
CA GLU A 382 -20.68 -95.88 -9.58
C GLU A 382 -19.72 -97.07 -9.38
N LYS A 383 -18.51 -96.84 -8.87
CA LYS A 383 -17.54 -97.91 -8.56
C LYS A 383 -18.00 -98.81 -7.40
N GLU A 384 -18.76 -98.29 -6.45
CA GLU A 384 -19.40 -99.07 -5.38
C GLU A 384 -20.50 -99.98 -5.95
N GLU A 385 -21.38 -99.46 -6.81
CA GLU A 385 -22.42 -100.23 -7.49
C GLU A 385 -21.84 -101.30 -8.44
N GLU A 386 -20.79 -100.98 -9.20
CA GLU A 386 -20.01 -101.96 -9.97
C GLU A 386 -19.44 -103.06 -9.06
N ARG A 387 -18.88 -102.70 -7.90
CA ARG A 387 -18.31 -103.66 -6.95
C ARG A 387 -19.38 -104.58 -6.35
N ILE A 388 -20.54 -104.03 -5.97
CA ILE A 388 -21.69 -104.81 -5.48
C ILE A 388 -22.16 -105.77 -6.59
N THR A 389 -22.23 -105.30 -7.83
CA THR A 389 -22.63 -106.12 -8.99
C THR A 389 -21.64 -107.27 -9.23
N LEU A 390 -20.33 -107.00 -9.23
CA LEU A 390 -19.28 -108.01 -9.35
C LEU A 390 -19.29 -108.99 -8.17
N HIS A 391 -19.54 -108.52 -6.95
CA HIS A 391 -19.66 -109.38 -5.75
C HIS A 391 -20.86 -110.33 -5.86
N ASN A 392 -22.02 -109.84 -6.33
CA ASN A 392 -23.19 -110.67 -6.61
C ASN A 392 -22.92 -111.71 -7.71
N GLN A 393 -22.16 -111.35 -8.75
CA GLN A 393 -21.72 -112.31 -9.78
C GLN A 393 -20.77 -113.36 -9.21
N MET A 394 -19.80 -112.96 -8.38
CA MET A 394 -18.89 -113.88 -7.68
C MET A 394 -19.65 -114.87 -6.79
N SER A 395 -20.58 -114.39 -5.97
CA SER A 395 -21.42 -115.24 -5.12
C SER A 395 -22.24 -116.26 -5.94
N LYS A 396 -22.74 -115.86 -7.12
CA LYS A 396 -23.43 -116.76 -8.04
C LYS A 396 -22.49 -117.80 -8.68
N VAL A 397 -21.23 -117.44 -8.95
CA VAL A 397 -20.20 -118.39 -9.42
C VAL A 397 -19.82 -119.37 -8.30
N GLU A 398 -19.69 -118.90 -7.06
CA GLU A 398 -19.45 -119.75 -5.89
C GLU A 398 -20.61 -120.74 -5.66
N GLU A 399 -21.85 -120.30 -5.81
CA GLU A 399 -23.04 -121.18 -5.73
C GLU A 399 -23.06 -122.23 -6.86
N GLN A 400 -22.76 -121.83 -8.11
CA GLN A 400 -22.61 -122.75 -9.23
C GLN A 400 -21.46 -123.75 -9.03
N GLN A 401 -20.34 -123.31 -8.44
CA GLN A 401 -19.19 -124.15 -8.16
C GLN A 401 -19.46 -125.13 -7.01
N ALA A 402 -20.24 -124.74 -6.00
CA ALA A 402 -20.76 -125.64 -4.97
C ALA A 402 -21.69 -126.71 -5.55
N GLN A 403 -22.61 -126.34 -6.46
CA GLN A 403 -23.46 -127.29 -7.17
C GLN A 403 -22.65 -128.27 -8.05
N LEU A 404 -21.59 -127.79 -8.72
CA LEU A 404 -20.69 -128.63 -9.52
C LEU A 404 -19.88 -129.59 -8.65
N MET A 405 -19.40 -129.16 -7.49
CA MET A 405 -18.72 -130.00 -6.50
C MET A 405 -19.67 -131.10 -5.98
N GLN A 406 -20.94 -130.77 -5.74
CA GLN A 406 -21.96 -131.75 -5.34
C GLN A 406 -22.22 -132.79 -6.45
N GLN A 407 -22.29 -132.37 -7.71
CA GLN A 407 -22.39 -133.27 -8.87
C GLN A 407 -21.15 -134.18 -9.01
N GLN A 408 -19.94 -133.65 -8.81
CA GLN A 408 -18.71 -134.44 -8.83
C GLN A 408 -18.70 -135.53 -7.74
N ASN A 409 -19.06 -135.18 -6.50
CA ASN A 409 -19.15 -136.14 -5.39
C ASN A 409 -20.14 -137.28 -5.70
N LEU A 410 -21.30 -136.97 -6.26
CA LEU A 410 -22.30 -137.97 -6.67
C LEU A 410 -21.76 -138.92 -7.75
N CYS A 411 -20.99 -138.39 -8.72
CA CYS A 411 -20.32 -139.22 -9.73
C CYS A 411 -19.22 -140.11 -9.13
N GLU A 412 -18.50 -139.67 -8.08
CA GLU A 412 -17.53 -140.52 -7.38
C GLU A 412 -18.19 -141.66 -6.59
N GLU A 413 -19.34 -141.41 -5.95
CA GLU A 413 -20.12 -142.45 -5.26
C GLU A 413 -20.62 -143.52 -6.25
N LEU A 414 -21.25 -143.11 -7.34
CA LEU A 414 -21.70 -144.02 -8.41
C LEU A 414 -20.53 -144.83 -9.02
N LYS A 415 -19.34 -144.25 -9.10
CA LYS A 415 -18.13 -144.94 -9.61
C LYS A 415 -17.61 -146.00 -8.62
N LYS A 416 -17.66 -145.74 -7.32
CA LYS A 416 -17.34 -146.72 -6.26
C LYS A 416 -18.35 -147.88 -6.24
N GLU A 417 -19.64 -147.57 -6.38
CA GLU A 417 -20.70 -148.57 -6.46
C GLU A 417 -20.51 -149.50 -7.67
N LYS A 418 -20.21 -148.92 -8.86
CA LYS A 418 -19.87 -149.70 -10.06
C LYS A 418 -18.69 -150.66 -9.84
N GLN A 419 -17.59 -150.19 -9.25
CA GLN A 419 -16.42 -151.04 -8.99
C GLN A 419 -16.75 -152.19 -8.03
N THR A 420 -17.59 -151.94 -7.03
CA THR A 420 -18.04 -152.96 -6.06
C THR A 420 -18.86 -154.05 -6.76
N LEU A 421 -19.72 -153.68 -7.71
CA LEU A 421 -20.49 -154.62 -8.53
C LEU A 421 -19.59 -155.43 -9.49
N GLU A 422 -18.57 -154.81 -10.10
CA GLU A 422 -17.61 -155.51 -10.97
C GLU A 422 -16.83 -156.61 -10.22
N VAL A 423 -16.36 -156.34 -8.99
CA VAL A 423 -15.67 -157.34 -8.15
C VAL A 423 -16.57 -158.54 -7.83
N ASN A 424 -17.84 -158.29 -7.48
CA ASN A 424 -18.80 -159.36 -7.17
C ASN A 424 -19.10 -160.25 -8.39
N VAL A 425 -19.15 -159.67 -9.59
CA VAL A 425 -19.34 -160.42 -10.85
C VAL A 425 -18.17 -161.36 -11.13
N ASP A 426 -16.93 -160.92 -10.90
CA ASP A 426 -15.75 -161.74 -11.19
C ASP A 426 -15.54 -162.86 -10.16
N GLU A 427 -15.87 -162.64 -8.89
CA GLU A 427 -15.88 -163.71 -7.87
C GLU A 427 -16.94 -164.78 -8.19
N LEU A 428 -18.15 -164.38 -8.62
CA LEU A 428 -19.18 -165.32 -9.07
C LEU A 428 -18.74 -166.14 -10.28
N LYS A 429 -18.08 -165.53 -11.29
CA LYS A 429 -17.51 -166.28 -12.44
C LYS A 429 -16.50 -167.33 -11.98
N LYS A 430 -15.68 -167.00 -10.98
CA LYS A 430 -14.64 -167.89 -10.45
C LYS A 430 -15.24 -169.12 -9.76
N GLN A 431 -16.29 -168.92 -8.96
CA GLN A 431 -17.03 -169.99 -8.31
C GLN A 431 -17.73 -170.92 -9.31
N VAL A 432 -18.29 -170.37 -10.40
CA VAL A 432 -18.86 -171.18 -11.51
C VAL A 432 -17.78 -172.05 -12.17
N ALA A 433 -16.60 -171.50 -12.45
CA ALA A 433 -15.51 -172.25 -13.10
C ALA A 433 -14.98 -173.42 -12.25
N ASP A 434 -14.92 -173.26 -10.91
CA ASP A 434 -14.49 -174.31 -9.99
C ASP A 434 -15.54 -175.43 -9.84
N LEU A 435 -16.83 -175.10 -9.91
CA LEU A 435 -17.92 -176.09 -9.93
C LEU A 435 -17.89 -176.93 -11.23
N THR A 436 -17.67 -176.31 -12.39
CA THR A 436 -17.56 -177.04 -13.67
C THR A 436 -16.44 -178.09 -13.64
N ARG A 437 -15.24 -177.72 -13.17
CA ARG A 437 -14.10 -178.65 -13.08
C ARG A 437 -14.37 -179.86 -12.16
N ARG A 438 -15.15 -179.67 -11.08
CA ARG A 438 -15.56 -180.78 -10.20
C ARG A 438 -16.51 -181.76 -10.92
N VAL A 439 -17.46 -181.27 -11.70
CA VAL A 439 -18.41 -182.11 -12.44
C VAL A 439 -17.70 -183.01 -13.47
N ASP A 440 -16.73 -182.48 -14.21
CA ASP A 440 -16.00 -183.27 -15.20
C ASP A 440 -15.10 -184.34 -14.56
N SER A 441 -14.46 -184.03 -13.43
CA SER A 441 -13.62 -184.99 -12.68
C SER A 441 -14.40 -186.19 -12.13
N LEU A 442 -15.71 -186.02 -11.85
CA LEU A 442 -16.56 -187.09 -11.35
C LEU A 442 -17.03 -188.04 -12.46
N LYS A 443 -17.34 -187.49 -13.65
CA LYS A 443 -17.78 -188.29 -14.82
C LYS A 443 -16.71 -189.27 -15.29
N GLU A 444 -15.45 -188.84 -15.35
CA GLU A 444 -14.37 -189.71 -15.85
C GLU A 444 -14.03 -190.83 -14.85
N ARG A 445 -14.19 -190.56 -13.55
CA ARG A 445 -14.08 -191.58 -12.48
C ARG A 445 -15.17 -192.65 -12.61
N GLU A 446 -16.40 -192.25 -12.90
CA GLU A 446 -17.53 -193.16 -13.10
C GLU A 446 -17.35 -194.02 -14.36
N ARG A 447 -16.83 -193.44 -15.45
CA ARG A 447 -16.55 -194.15 -16.71
C ARG A 447 -15.53 -195.28 -16.56
N LEU A 448 -14.49 -195.10 -15.76
CA LEU A 448 -13.44 -196.11 -15.53
C LEU A 448 -13.88 -197.23 -14.58
N LEU A 449 -14.82 -196.97 -13.67
CA LEU A 449 -15.32 -197.96 -12.70
C LEU A 449 -16.23 -199.04 -13.30
N VAL A 450 -16.73 -198.86 -14.53
CA VAL A 450 -17.62 -199.81 -15.21
C VAL A 450 -16.85 -200.85 -16.06
N ALA A 451 -15.63 -200.53 -16.48
CA ALA A 451 -14.89 -201.37 -17.46
C ALA A 451 -14.06 -202.51 -16.83
N PHE A 452 -13.64 -202.39 -15.56
CA PHE A 452 -12.74 -203.34 -14.91
C PHE A 452 -13.11 -203.61 -13.43
N PRO A 453 -13.94 -204.62 -13.15
CA PRO A 453 -14.42 -204.91 -11.78
C PRO A 453 -13.34 -205.33 -10.76
N GLU A 454 -12.14 -205.71 -11.21
CA GLU A 454 -11.06 -206.20 -10.33
C GLU A 454 -10.12 -205.10 -9.81
N LEU A 455 -10.33 -203.84 -10.20
CA LEU A 455 -9.46 -202.69 -9.83
C LEU A 455 -9.86 -201.98 -8.53
N ASN A 456 -10.27 -202.72 -7.49
CA ASN A 456 -10.56 -202.13 -6.18
C ASN A 456 -9.95 -202.93 -5.00
N ASN A 457 -8.61 -202.94 -4.94
CA ASN A 457 -7.83 -203.31 -3.75
C ASN A 457 -6.87 -202.15 -3.41
N TRP A 458 -7.03 -201.49 -2.25
CA TRP A 458 -6.45 -201.81 -0.93
C TRP A 458 -4.95 -201.42 -0.78
N SER A 459 -4.66 -200.43 0.10
CA SER A 459 -3.67 -200.52 1.21
C SER A 459 -3.13 -199.15 1.70
N GLN A 460 -3.17 -198.91 3.02
CA GLN A 460 -2.25 -198.12 3.89
C GLN A 460 -1.88 -196.65 3.50
N ALA A 461 -1.74 -195.70 4.42
CA ALA A 461 -1.35 -195.72 5.85
C ALA A 461 -2.40 -195.01 6.74
N GLN A 462 -2.89 -195.60 7.84
CA GLN A 462 -2.26 -195.80 9.16
C GLN A 462 -2.11 -194.50 10.00
N PRO A 463 -2.81 -194.37 11.15
CA PRO A 463 -2.53 -193.37 12.18
C PRO A 463 -1.58 -193.92 13.26
N GLN A 464 -0.66 -193.11 13.79
CA GLN A 464 0.03 -193.42 15.05
C GLN A 464 0.27 -192.17 15.91
N SER A 465 -0.28 -192.23 17.14
CA SER A 465 0.16 -191.60 18.40
C SER A 465 0.81 -190.20 18.34
N THR A 466 0.14 -189.21 18.93
CA THR A 466 0.67 -187.84 19.08
C THR A 466 1.71 -187.72 20.20
N GLY A 467 2.10 -188.82 20.86
CA GLY A 467 3.14 -188.86 21.90
C GLY A 467 2.77 -188.17 23.23
N ASN A 468 1.58 -187.59 23.34
CA ASN A 468 1.09 -186.94 24.56
C ASN A 468 -0.32 -187.44 24.89
N LEU A 469 -0.40 -188.29 25.92
CA LEU A 469 -1.57 -189.10 26.28
C LEU A 469 -2.87 -188.27 26.46
N ILE A 470 -2.74 -187.01 26.86
CA ILE A 470 -3.87 -186.13 27.22
C ILE A 470 -4.65 -185.68 25.97
N LEU A 471 -3.96 -185.35 24.87
CA LEU A 471 -4.59 -184.91 23.62
C LEU A 471 -5.25 -186.08 22.87
N ASP A 472 -4.60 -187.23 22.84
CA ASP A 472 -5.18 -188.45 22.27
C ASP A 472 -6.44 -188.87 23.07
N MET A 473 -6.43 -188.73 24.41
CA MET A 473 -7.62 -188.91 25.26
C MET A 473 -8.77 -187.96 24.93
N GLU A 474 -8.49 -186.71 24.54
CA GLU A 474 -9.54 -185.72 24.23
C GLU A 474 -10.21 -186.01 22.87
N GLN A 475 -9.43 -186.37 21.85
CA GLN A 475 -9.97 -186.88 20.59
C GLN A 475 -10.74 -188.20 20.79
N GLN A 476 -10.24 -189.09 21.65
CA GLN A 476 -10.90 -190.35 21.97
C GLN A 476 -12.19 -190.13 22.80
N LEU A 477 -12.26 -189.10 23.65
CA LEU A 477 -13.48 -188.65 24.31
C LEU A 477 -14.51 -188.13 23.29
N GLN A 478 -14.10 -187.35 22.29
CA GLN A 478 -15.00 -186.86 21.25
C GLN A 478 -15.51 -188.00 20.34
N ALA A 479 -14.65 -188.96 20.00
CA ALA A 479 -15.03 -190.17 19.28
C ALA A 479 -15.99 -191.06 20.11
N ASN A 480 -15.73 -191.22 21.42
CA ASN A 480 -16.63 -191.91 22.33
C ASN A 480 -17.97 -191.18 22.47
N ARG A 481 -17.99 -189.84 22.42
CA ARG A 481 -19.23 -189.03 22.41
C ARG A 481 -20.09 -189.28 21.17
N ILE A 482 -19.46 -189.55 20.02
CA ILE A 482 -20.15 -189.97 18.79
C ILE A 482 -20.63 -191.42 18.93
N ARG A 483 -19.79 -192.33 19.45
CA ARG A 483 -20.14 -193.74 19.67
C ARG A 483 -21.30 -193.91 20.66
N ILE A 484 -21.33 -193.12 21.73
CA ILE A 484 -22.42 -193.09 22.71
C ILE A 484 -23.71 -192.62 22.04
N LYS A 485 -23.71 -191.54 21.25
CA LYS A 485 -24.92 -191.12 20.51
C LYS A 485 -25.46 -192.19 19.56
N VAL A 486 -24.58 -192.91 18.85
CA VAL A 486 -25.00 -194.02 17.97
C VAL A 486 -25.56 -195.18 18.80
N MET A 487 -24.87 -195.57 19.88
CA MET A 487 -25.35 -196.59 20.83
C MET A 487 -26.66 -196.18 21.52
N GLU A 488 -26.90 -194.91 21.82
CA GLU A 488 -28.17 -194.40 22.36
C GLU A 488 -29.30 -194.51 21.32
N GLN A 489 -29.00 -194.25 20.05
CA GLN A 489 -29.94 -194.36 18.95
C GLN A 489 -30.28 -195.83 18.62
N GLU A 490 -29.30 -196.73 18.67
CA GLU A 490 -29.49 -198.18 18.58
C GLU A 490 -30.20 -198.73 19.82
N ASN A 491 -29.83 -198.31 21.03
CA ASN A 491 -30.50 -198.72 22.27
C ASN A 491 -31.94 -198.18 22.37
N ALA A 492 -32.24 -197.00 21.83
CA ALA A 492 -33.63 -196.53 21.70
C ALA A 492 -34.43 -197.39 20.70
N THR A 493 -33.78 -197.88 19.65
CA THR A 493 -34.38 -198.80 18.67
C THR A 493 -34.59 -200.20 19.25
N LEU A 494 -33.63 -200.70 20.03
CA LEU A 494 -33.74 -201.94 20.82
C LEU A 494 -34.77 -201.81 21.95
N HIS A 495 -34.87 -200.67 22.64
CA HIS A 495 -35.90 -200.44 23.65
C HIS A 495 -37.30 -200.41 23.04
N LYS A 496 -37.51 -199.77 21.88
CA LYS A 496 -38.79 -199.87 21.14
C LYS A 496 -39.12 -201.31 20.71
N SER A 497 -38.11 -202.13 20.46
CA SER A 497 -38.27 -203.54 20.09
C SER A 497 -38.56 -204.41 21.32
N LEU A 498 -37.89 -204.15 22.44
CA LEU A 498 -38.10 -204.80 23.73
C LEU A 498 -39.43 -204.40 24.36
N GLU A 499 -39.91 -203.16 24.22
CA GLU A 499 -41.28 -202.75 24.60
C GLU A 499 -42.33 -203.59 23.86
N LYS A 500 -42.16 -203.82 22.55
CA LYS A 500 -43.05 -204.70 21.76
C LYS A 500 -42.97 -206.18 22.14
N LEU A 501 -41.84 -206.63 22.70
CA LEU A 501 -41.69 -207.99 23.24
C LEU A 501 -42.17 -208.11 24.69
N LYS A 502 -42.03 -207.05 25.49
CA LYS A 502 -42.43 -206.96 26.89
C LYS A 502 -43.94 -206.78 27.02
N THR A 503 -44.59 -206.01 26.14
CA THR A 503 -46.05 -206.04 25.98
C THR A 503 -46.58 -207.43 25.59
N ARG A 504 -45.83 -208.21 24.80
CA ARG A 504 -46.14 -209.62 24.49
C ARG A 504 -45.79 -210.63 25.60
N ALA A 505 -44.97 -210.26 26.59
CA ALA A 505 -44.51 -211.15 27.66
C ALA A 505 -45.06 -210.80 29.06
N GLN A 506 -45.52 -209.57 29.29
CA GLN A 506 -46.14 -209.11 30.54
C GLN A 506 -47.67 -209.06 30.49
N GLN A 507 -48.27 -209.78 29.54
CA GLN A 507 -49.51 -210.52 29.82
C GLN A 507 -49.24 -211.86 30.57
N ASN A 508 -47.98 -212.32 30.71
CA ASN A 508 -47.66 -213.69 31.16
C ASN A 508 -46.83 -213.79 32.47
N ALA A 509 -46.75 -212.76 33.32
CA ALA A 509 -45.99 -212.87 34.58
C ALA A 509 -46.54 -212.03 35.76
N CYS A 510 -47.86 -212.03 35.96
CA CYS A 510 -48.40 -211.70 37.29
C CYS A 510 -48.28 -212.94 38.18
N ARG A 511 -47.54 -212.82 39.29
CA ARG A 511 -47.57 -213.78 40.41
C ARG A 511 -48.56 -213.26 41.46
N GLU A 512 -49.57 -214.05 41.77
CA GLU A 512 -49.90 -214.39 43.16
C GLU A 512 -50.17 -215.90 43.25
N PRO A 513 -50.12 -216.51 44.46
CA PRO A 513 -49.97 -217.96 44.62
C PRO A 513 -51.28 -218.69 44.94
N ALA A 514 -51.32 -220.00 44.65
CA ALA A 514 -51.97 -221.07 45.44
C ALA A 514 -52.05 -222.36 44.58
N PRO A 515 -52.14 -223.56 45.18
CA PRO A 515 -51.77 -224.79 44.49
C PRO A 515 -52.95 -225.71 44.12
N LEU A 516 -52.63 -226.76 43.36
CA LEU A 516 -53.19 -228.12 43.45
C LEU A 516 -54.63 -228.27 43.98
N GLN A 517 -55.59 -228.47 43.08
CA GLN A 517 -56.55 -229.58 43.20
C GLN A 517 -57.25 -229.85 41.86
N THR A 518 -57.31 -231.16 41.51
CA THR A 518 -58.01 -231.80 40.38
C THR A 518 -57.76 -231.26 38.97
#